data_AF-A0AAV4QN99-F1
#
_entry.id   AF-A0AAV4QN99-F1
#
_cell.length_a   1.000
_cell.length_b   1.000
_cell.length_c   1.000
_cell.angle_alpha   90.00
_cell.angle_beta   90.00
_cell.angle_gamma   90.00
#
_symmetry.space_group_name_H-M   'P 1'
#
loop_
_entity.id
_entity.type
_entity.pdbx_description
1 polymer ?
#
loop_
_entity_poly.entity_id
_entity_poly.type
_entity_poly.pdbx_seq_one_letter_code
_entity_poly.pdbx_strand_id
1 'polypeptide(L)'
;MSWYRSPFLVTGLYGCSSLAAIIFIHSLTIQGEESIREKWVKEDIYFDAARLIWIFFLVILELAKINSSFIFCAWVLFPTLIRGVVGNLFNLIGPKGSVRSHLAIHISMQIIPLSLLLYCVWSMYTVFIPIMGRIGAQINPDLLVGLFTTILVFLCTSYMFLLIQVMTSSRKVIMCLLFIVFTTVSLVSLTPLGFPYSGDEESPAPMRLYHTERTFYNQNGSIKSEDSGYWIVPLDYNGPKLLGTFIDQMKGVKPIDCDMLN
;
A
#
# COMPACT_ATOMS: atom_id res chain seq x y z
N MET A 1 -12.80 0.80 0.80
CA MET A 1 -12.88 1.86 -0.23
C MET A 1 -12.63 3.27 0.29
N SER A 2 -12.47 3.49 1.61
CA SER A 2 -12.28 4.84 2.19
C SER A 2 -11.09 5.61 1.61
N TRP A 3 -10.08 4.90 1.12
CA TRP A 3 -8.88 5.44 0.48
C TRP A 3 -9.09 5.94 -0.96
N TYR A 4 -10.25 5.71 -1.60
CA TYR A 4 -10.46 6.08 -3.00
C TYR A 4 -10.40 7.60 -3.23
N ARG A 5 -11.11 8.37 -2.39
CA ARG A 5 -11.01 9.84 -2.36
C ARG A 5 -9.70 10.33 -1.73
N SER A 6 -9.24 9.60 -0.71
CA SER A 6 -8.15 10.03 0.17
C SER A 6 -7.03 8.97 0.21
N PRO A 7 -6.15 8.90 -0.81
CA PRO A 7 -5.10 7.89 -0.93
C PRO A 7 -4.18 7.76 0.29
N PHE A 8 -3.95 8.84 1.01
CA PHE A 8 -3.09 8.85 2.20
C PHE A 8 -3.59 7.92 3.32
N LEU A 9 -4.89 7.59 3.34
CA LEU A 9 -5.47 6.65 4.30
C LEU A 9 -4.90 5.23 4.14
N VAL A 10 -4.42 4.86 2.93
CA VAL A 10 -3.76 3.56 2.69
C VAL A 10 -2.57 3.37 3.62
N THR A 11 -1.77 4.41 3.81
CA THR A 11 -0.57 4.38 4.65
C THR A 11 -0.94 4.11 6.11
N GLY A 12 -1.98 4.76 6.62
CA GLY A 12 -2.43 4.57 8.00
C GLY A 12 -3.09 3.21 8.24
N LEU A 13 -4.01 2.83 7.35
CA LEU A 13 -4.83 1.62 7.50
C LEU A 13 -4.03 0.34 7.22
N TYR A 14 -3.29 0.30 6.12
CA TYR A 14 -2.57 -0.90 5.66
C TYR A 14 -1.06 -0.78 5.88
N GLY A 15 -0.48 0.40 5.69
CA GLY A 15 0.95 0.62 5.84
C GLY A 15 1.43 0.41 7.27
N CYS A 16 0.86 1.16 8.22
CA CYS A 16 1.22 1.08 9.62
C CYS A 16 0.85 -0.26 10.26
N SER A 17 -0.28 -0.87 9.88
CA SER A 17 -0.68 -2.19 10.38
C SER A 17 0.25 -3.30 9.88
N SER A 18 0.62 -3.28 8.60
CA SER A 18 1.62 -4.20 8.04
C SER A 18 2.97 -4.03 8.73
N LEU A 19 3.42 -2.79 8.91
CA LEU A 19 4.69 -2.51 9.57
C LEU A 19 4.68 -2.98 11.04
N ALA A 20 3.58 -2.74 11.77
CA ALA A 20 3.43 -3.21 13.14
C ALA A 20 3.48 -4.74 13.22
N ALA A 21 2.79 -5.44 12.31
CA ALA A 21 2.80 -6.90 12.26
C ALA A 21 4.20 -7.45 11.97
N ILE A 22 4.92 -6.86 11.01
CA ILE A 22 6.27 -7.32 10.68
C ILE A 22 7.24 -7.05 11.84
N ILE A 23 7.20 -5.86 12.45
CA ILE A 23 8.03 -5.56 13.63
C ILE A 23 7.69 -6.50 14.78
N PHE A 24 6.42 -6.81 14.99
CA PHE A 24 5.99 -7.76 16.02
C PHE A 24 6.60 -9.14 15.79
N ILE A 25 6.49 -9.69 14.57
CA ILE A 25 7.07 -10.99 14.21
C ILE A 25 8.59 -10.99 14.44
N HIS A 26 9.30 -9.96 13.98
CA HIS A 26 10.74 -9.85 14.21
C HIS A 26 11.09 -9.69 15.69
N SER A 27 10.26 -8.99 16.47
CA SER A 27 10.51 -8.81 17.91
C SER A 27 10.44 -10.12 18.70
N LEU A 28 9.68 -11.12 18.23
CA LEU A 28 9.64 -12.46 18.83
C LEU A 28 10.96 -13.22 18.68
N THR A 29 11.77 -12.86 17.69
CA THR A 29 13.07 -13.49 17.44
C THR A 29 14.20 -12.97 18.32
N ILE A 30 13.98 -11.85 19.00
CA ILE A 30 14.96 -11.24 19.91
C ILE A 30 14.99 -12.06 21.21
N GLN A 31 16.12 -12.71 21.47
CA GLN A 31 16.32 -13.53 22.66
C GLN A 31 17.26 -12.83 23.65
N GLY A 32 16.86 -12.76 24.92
CA GLY A 32 17.73 -12.44 26.06
C GLY A 32 18.35 -11.03 26.10
N GLU A 33 19.09 -10.79 27.18
CA GLU A 33 19.92 -9.59 27.32
C GLU A 33 21.26 -9.81 26.62
N GLU A 34 21.38 -9.33 25.38
CA GLU A 34 22.64 -9.37 24.62
C GLU A 34 23.42 -8.07 24.79
N SER A 35 24.75 -8.19 24.80
CA SER A 35 25.63 -7.03 24.81
C SER A 35 25.45 -6.22 23.52
N ILE A 36 25.68 -4.90 23.59
CA ILE A 36 25.56 -4.02 22.42
C ILE A 36 26.45 -4.50 21.26
N ARG A 37 27.63 -5.04 21.56
CA ARG A 37 28.57 -5.55 20.56
C ARG A 37 28.02 -6.78 19.82
N GLU A 38 27.41 -7.72 20.53
CA GLU A 38 26.81 -8.91 19.93
C GLU A 38 25.64 -8.54 19.01
N LYS A 39 24.83 -7.53 19.40
CA LYS A 39 23.73 -7.02 18.56
C LYS A 39 24.22 -6.46 17.22
N TRP A 40 25.34 -5.73 17.22
CA TRP A 40 25.93 -5.21 15.98
C TRP A 40 26.54 -6.31 15.09
N VAL A 41 27.21 -7.30 15.69
CA VAL A 41 27.72 -8.45 14.92
C VAL A 41 26.59 -9.24 14.28
N LYS A 42 25.46 -9.41 14.99
CA LYS A 42 24.26 -10.03 14.40
C LYS A 42 23.69 -9.20 13.26
N GLU A 43 23.62 -7.88 13.43
CA GLU A 43 23.18 -6.96 12.38
C GLU A 43 24.04 -7.12 11.11
N ASP A 44 25.38 -7.19 11.23
CA ASP A 44 26.28 -7.45 10.11
C ASP A 44 25.91 -8.76 9.36
N ILE A 45 25.70 -9.85 10.10
CA ILE A 45 25.36 -11.16 9.51
C ILE A 45 24.01 -11.10 8.78
N TYR A 46 22.99 -10.52 9.41
CA TYR A 46 21.67 -10.40 8.79
C TYR A 46 21.70 -9.46 7.58
N PHE A 47 22.54 -8.41 7.61
CA PHE A 47 22.73 -7.53 6.46
C PHE A 47 23.31 -8.26 5.27
N ASP A 48 24.37 -9.05 5.48
CA ASP A 48 24.99 -9.83 4.42
C ASP A 48 24.02 -10.87 3.85
N ALA A 49 23.24 -11.54 4.72
CA ALA A 49 22.20 -12.48 4.29
C ALA A 49 21.11 -11.79 3.45
N ALA A 50 20.59 -10.64 3.92
CA ALA A 50 19.59 -9.87 3.18
C ALA A 50 20.15 -9.41 1.82
N ARG A 51 21.39 -8.92 1.79
CA ARG A 51 22.07 -8.51 0.55
C ARG A 51 22.17 -9.67 -0.45
N LEU A 52 22.53 -10.87 0.01
CA LEU A 52 22.59 -12.06 -0.87
C LEU A 52 21.23 -12.41 -1.47
N ILE A 53 20.15 -12.31 -0.68
CA ILE A 53 18.77 -12.52 -1.18
C ILE A 53 18.44 -11.49 -2.27
N TRP A 54 18.78 -10.21 -2.06
CA TRP A 54 18.54 -9.16 -3.05
C TRP A 54 19.40 -9.33 -4.32
N ILE A 55 20.66 -9.77 -4.19
CA ILE A 55 21.52 -10.11 -5.33
C ILE A 55 20.90 -11.26 -6.14
N PHE A 56 20.38 -12.29 -5.47
CA PHE A 56 19.72 -13.40 -6.15
C PHE A 56 18.53 -12.94 -6.98
N PHE A 57 17.65 -12.09 -6.43
CA PHE A 57 16.54 -11.49 -7.20
C PHE A 57 17.03 -10.61 -8.34
N LEU A 58 18.07 -9.79 -8.11
CA LEU A 58 18.66 -8.95 -9.15
C LEU A 58 19.15 -9.80 -10.34
N VAL A 59 19.89 -10.88 -10.07
CA VAL A 59 20.40 -11.79 -11.11
C VAL A 59 19.25 -12.43 -11.88
N ILE A 60 18.20 -12.90 -11.19
CA ILE A 60 17.03 -13.48 -11.87
C ILE A 60 16.34 -12.46 -12.80
N LEU A 61 16.11 -11.24 -12.32
CA LEU A 61 15.45 -10.19 -13.10
C LEU A 61 16.29 -9.77 -14.31
N GLU A 62 17.61 -9.74 -14.16
CA GLU A 62 18.53 -9.41 -15.25
C GLU A 62 18.58 -10.53 -16.30
N LEU A 63 18.62 -11.80 -15.86
CA LEU A 63 18.53 -12.95 -16.77
C LEU A 63 17.19 -12.98 -17.53
N ALA A 64 16.10 -12.58 -16.86
CA ALA A 64 14.78 -12.42 -17.47
C ALA A 64 14.64 -11.16 -18.34
N LYS A 65 15.67 -10.31 -18.42
CA LYS A 65 15.68 -9.03 -19.16
C LYS A 65 14.52 -8.10 -18.77
N ILE A 66 14.20 -8.06 -17.48
CA ILE A 66 13.13 -7.22 -16.95
C ILE A 66 13.70 -5.83 -16.64
N ASN A 67 13.14 -4.79 -17.29
CA ASN A 67 13.62 -3.42 -17.15
C ASN A 67 13.55 -2.86 -15.73
N SER A 68 12.75 -3.42 -14.82
CA SER A 68 12.67 -2.99 -13.41
C SER A 68 13.80 -3.50 -12.53
N SER A 69 14.78 -4.24 -13.08
CA SER A 69 15.97 -4.72 -12.35
C SER A 69 16.77 -3.57 -11.70
N PHE A 70 16.69 -2.35 -12.24
CA PHE A 70 17.35 -1.17 -11.69
C PHE A 70 16.97 -0.87 -10.22
N ILE A 71 15.74 -1.19 -9.80
CA ILE A 71 15.29 -0.99 -8.41
C ILE A 71 16.09 -1.89 -7.48
N PHE A 72 16.22 -3.16 -7.85
CA PHE A 72 17.00 -4.18 -7.13
C PHE A 72 18.50 -3.91 -7.22
N CYS A 73 18.95 -3.26 -8.29
CA CYS A 73 20.32 -2.79 -8.41
C CYS A 73 20.59 -1.67 -7.38
N ALA A 74 19.73 -0.64 -7.30
CA ALA A 74 19.88 0.45 -6.34
C ALA A 74 19.81 -0.04 -4.87
N TRP A 75 18.70 -0.68 -4.49
CA TRP A 75 18.71 -2.03 -3.90
C TRP A 75 19.94 -2.51 -3.11
N VAL A 76 20.89 -3.02 -3.89
CA VAL A 76 22.12 -3.69 -3.46
C VAL A 76 23.32 -2.74 -3.52
N LEU A 77 23.40 -1.91 -4.55
CA LEU A 77 24.56 -1.08 -4.88
C LEU A 77 24.83 -0.04 -3.80
N PHE A 78 23.83 0.76 -3.43
CA PHE A 78 24.04 1.85 -2.47
C PHE A 78 24.39 1.33 -1.06
N PRO A 79 23.69 0.33 -0.49
CA PRO A 79 24.09 -0.28 0.77
C PRO A 79 25.52 -0.85 0.74
N THR A 80 25.89 -1.51 -0.36
CA THR A 80 27.22 -2.12 -0.50
C THR A 80 28.33 -1.08 -0.62
N LEU A 81 28.14 -0.05 -1.46
CA LEU A 81 29.12 1.02 -1.65
C LEU A 81 29.30 1.83 -0.37
N ILE A 82 28.21 2.25 0.27
CA ILE A 82 28.28 3.11 1.44
C ILE A 82 28.85 2.34 2.64
N ARG A 83 28.42 1.10 2.89
CA ARG A 83 28.98 0.27 3.98
C ARG A 83 30.45 -0.10 3.71
N GLY A 84 30.83 -0.37 2.45
CA GLY A 84 32.21 -0.70 2.08
C GLY A 84 33.18 0.49 2.18
N VAL A 85 32.80 1.65 1.64
CA VAL A 85 33.63 2.88 1.69
C VAL A 85 33.71 3.41 3.12
N VAL A 86 32.57 3.53 3.78
CA VAL A 86 32.50 4.15 5.11
C VAL A 86 33.00 3.19 6.19
N GLY A 87 32.71 1.89 6.09
CA GLY A 87 33.25 0.87 7.00
C GLY A 87 34.77 0.80 7.00
N ASN A 88 35.39 0.85 5.81
CA ASN A 88 36.85 0.91 5.69
C ASN A 88 37.43 2.20 6.29
N LEU A 89 36.76 3.34 6.07
CA LEU A 89 37.18 4.63 6.63
C LEU A 89 37.09 4.64 8.18
N PHE A 90 36.05 4.04 8.77
CA PHE A 90 35.93 3.91 10.22
C PHE A 90 36.95 2.94 10.83
N ASN A 91 37.25 1.84 10.14
CA ASN A 91 38.32 0.92 10.55
C ASN A 91 39.70 1.62 10.53
N LEU A 92 39.92 2.57 9.61
CA LEU A 92 41.13 3.40 9.51
C LEU A 92 41.21 4.48 10.61
N ILE A 93 40.09 5.02 11.08
CA ILE A 93 40.04 6.15 12.03
C ILE A 93 39.95 5.67 13.50
N GLY A 94 39.66 4.39 13.75
CA GLY A 94 39.84 3.74 15.05
C GLY A 94 38.66 2.87 15.49
N PRO A 95 38.85 1.94 16.45
CA PRO A 95 37.93 0.83 16.73
C PRO A 95 36.67 1.22 17.54
N LYS A 96 36.24 2.49 17.53
CA LYS A 96 35.09 2.95 18.34
C LYS A 96 34.23 3.95 17.56
N GLY A 97 33.53 3.45 16.53
CA GLY A 97 32.33 4.11 16.06
C GLY A 97 31.31 4.15 17.20
N SER A 98 30.88 5.33 17.63
CA SER A 98 29.74 5.45 18.56
C SER A 98 28.51 4.77 17.95
N VAL A 99 27.61 4.24 18.78
CA VAL A 99 26.30 3.68 18.35
C VAL A 99 25.59 4.63 17.37
N ARG A 100 25.74 5.95 17.56
CA ARG A 100 25.19 6.98 16.66
C ARG A 100 25.80 6.99 15.26
N SER A 101 27.10 6.73 15.16
CA SER A 101 27.81 6.66 13.88
C SER A 101 27.38 5.44 13.08
N HIS A 102 27.30 4.26 13.71
CA HIS A 102 26.79 3.05 13.05
C HIS A 102 25.34 3.24 12.58
N LEU A 103 24.49 3.85 13.41
CA LEU A 103 23.12 4.18 13.03
C LEU A 103 23.06 5.17 11.85
N ALA A 104 23.90 6.21 11.86
CA ALA A 104 23.95 7.20 10.79
C ALA A 104 24.36 6.59 9.44
N ILE A 105 25.34 5.67 9.44
CA ILE A 105 25.76 4.93 8.23
C ILE A 105 24.61 4.08 7.70
N HIS A 106 23.91 3.38 8.61
CA HIS A 106 22.83 2.49 8.22
C HIS A 106 21.62 3.25 7.67
N ILE A 107 21.35 4.46 8.17
CA ILE A 107 20.31 5.32 7.61
C ILE A 107 20.77 5.90 6.26
N SER A 108 21.98 6.44 6.19
CA SER A 108 22.48 7.11 4.97
C SER A 108 22.54 6.17 3.77
N MET A 109 22.89 4.90 3.99
CA MET A 109 22.97 3.90 2.93
C MET A 109 21.62 3.55 2.28
N GLN A 110 20.52 3.87 2.96
CA GLN A 110 19.16 3.55 2.51
C GLN A 110 18.40 4.73 1.93
N ILE A 111 18.88 5.97 2.13
CA ILE A 111 18.17 7.17 1.67
C ILE A 111 17.86 7.08 0.18
N ILE A 112 18.88 6.82 -0.65
CA ILE A 112 18.72 6.81 -2.11
C ILE A 112 17.83 5.64 -2.58
N PRO A 113 18.09 4.37 -2.20
CA PRO A 113 17.21 3.26 -2.56
C PRO A 113 15.77 3.45 -2.10
N LEU A 114 15.57 3.93 -0.87
CA LEU A 114 14.24 4.14 -0.30
C LEU A 114 13.50 5.26 -1.01
N SER A 115 14.16 6.37 -1.34
CA SER A 115 13.55 7.44 -2.14
C SER A 115 13.11 6.95 -3.51
N LEU A 116 13.93 6.13 -4.18
CA LEU A 116 13.57 5.54 -5.47
C LEU A 116 12.36 4.61 -5.35
N LEU A 117 12.37 3.72 -4.35
CA LEU A 117 11.29 2.78 -4.12
C LEU A 117 9.98 3.51 -3.73
N LEU A 118 10.05 4.53 -2.87
CA LEU A 118 8.90 5.35 -2.49
C LEU A 118 8.33 6.11 -3.68
N TYR A 119 9.18 6.60 -4.59
CA TYR A 119 8.73 7.20 -5.84
C TYR A 119 7.96 6.18 -6.71
N CYS A 120 8.51 4.97 -6.90
CA CYS A 120 7.81 3.90 -7.63
C CYS A 120 6.49 3.51 -6.97
N VAL A 121 6.46 3.40 -5.64
CA VAL A 121 5.26 3.11 -4.85
C VAL A 121 4.20 4.19 -5.05
N TRP A 122 4.60 5.46 -4.98
CA TRP A 122 3.71 6.58 -5.24
C TRP A 122 3.12 6.52 -6.65
N SER A 123 3.97 6.33 -7.67
CA SER A 123 3.54 6.17 -9.07
C SER A 123 2.63 4.97 -9.29
N MET A 124 2.81 3.88 -8.54
CA MET A 124 1.88 2.75 -8.60
C MET A 124 0.54 3.13 -7.96
N TYR A 125 0.50 3.75 -6.78
CA TYR A 125 -0.77 4.13 -6.15
C TYR A 125 -1.59 5.11 -6.99
N THR A 126 -0.95 6.07 -7.69
CA THR A 126 -1.67 7.01 -8.56
C THR A 126 -2.40 6.31 -9.71
N VAL A 127 -1.92 5.15 -10.15
CA VAL A 127 -2.56 4.33 -11.21
C VAL A 127 -3.51 3.29 -10.62
N PHE A 128 -3.10 2.58 -9.58
CA PHE A 128 -3.87 1.47 -9.00
C PHE A 128 -5.13 1.92 -8.26
N ILE A 129 -5.11 3.06 -7.56
CA ILE A 129 -6.27 3.55 -6.81
C ILE A 129 -7.46 3.82 -7.73
N PRO A 130 -7.30 4.58 -8.85
CA PRO A 130 -8.38 4.76 -9.83
C PRO A 130 -8.88 3.47 -10.46
N ILE A 131 -7.98 2.53 -10.77
CA ILE A 131 -8.34 1.24 -11.38
C ILE A 131 -9.19 0.42 -10.40
N MET A 132 -8.75 0.30 -9.14
CA MET A 132 -9.46 -0.48 -8.13
C MET A 132 -10.79 0.15 -7.73
N GLY A 133 -10.94 1.46 -7.83
CA GLY A 133 -12.23 2.11 -7.67
C GLY A 133 -13.19 1.96 -8.85
N ARG A 134 -12.76 1.32 -9.94
CA ARG A 134 -13.56 1.13 -11.16
C ARG A 134 -13.63 -0.33 -11.64
N ILE A 135 -13.07 -1.27 -10.88
CA ILE A 135 -13.01 -2.70 -11.27
C ILE A 135 -14.38 -3.40 -11.16
N GLY A 136 -15.38 -2.72 -10.59
CA GLY A 136 -16.73 -3.21 -10.43
C GLY A 136 -17.00 -3.87 -9.08
N ALA A 137 -18.17 -4.50 -8.97
CA ALA A 137 -18.66 -5.07 -7.71
C ALA A 137 -18.16 -6.48 -7.36
N GLN A 138 -17.46 -7.14 -8.28
CA GLN A 138 -17.15 -8.58 -8.17
C GLN A 138 -15.97 -8.88 -7.24
N ILE A 139 -14.96 -8.01 -7.23
CA ILE A 139 -13.71 -8.22 -6.50
C ILE A 139 -13.62 -7.18 -5.38
N ASN A 140 -13.22 -7.60 -4.17
CA ASN A 140 -13.01 -6.67 -3.06
C ASN A 140 -11.69 -5.90 -3.23
N PRO A 141 -11.73 -4.60 -3.51
CA PRO A 141 -10.52 -3.80 -3.76
C PRO A 141 -9.72 -3.53 -2.48
N ASP A 142 -10.33 -3.59 -1.29
CA ASP A 142 -9.62 -3.39 -0.02
C ASP A 142 -8.62 -4.52 0.26
N LEU A 143 -8.94 -5.75 -0.14
CA LEU A 143 -8.03 -6.90 0.00
C LEU A 143 -6.82 -6.75 -0.93
N LEU A 144 -7.04 -6.33 -2.18
CA LEU A 144 -5.99 -6.15 -3.17
C LEU A 144 -5.05 -5.01 -2.78
N VAL A 145 -5.60 -3.85 -2.40
CA VAL A 145 -4.81 -2.70 -1.95
C VAL A 145 -4.06 -3.07 -0.68
N GLY A 146 -4.71 -3.71 0.29
CA GLY A 146 -4.06 -4.17 1.52
C GLY A 146 -2.87 -5.10 1.25
N LEU A 147 -3.07 -6.16 0.44
CA LEU A 147 -2.01 -7.10 0.08
C LEU A 147 -0.85 -6.40 -0.63
N PHE A 148 -1.17 -5.56 -1.61
CA PHE A 148 -0.17 -4.80 -2.36
C PHE A 148 0.62 -3.86 -1.44
N THR A 149 -0.05 -3.13 -0.54
CA THR A 149 0.61 -2.29 0.46
C THR A 149 1.51 -3.10 1.38
N THR A 150 1.06 -4.27 1.85
CA THR A 150 1.88 -5.14 2.71
C THR A 150 3.17 -5.58 2.02
N ILE A 151 3.08 -6.02 0.75
CA ILE A 151 4.26 -6.40 -0.05
C ILE A 151 5.21 -5.20 -0.16
N LEU A 152 4.70 -4.02 -0.51
CA LEU A 152 5.52 -2.83 -0.64
C LEU A 152 6.18 -2.41 0.67
N VAL A 153 5.45 -2.44 1.79
CA VAL A 153 6.00 -2.15 3.11
C VAL A 153 7.13 -3.13 3.43
N PHE A 154 6.93 -4.42 3.17
CA PHE A 154 7.96 -5.44 3.36
C PHE A 154 9.22 -5.15 2.55
N LEU A 155 9.07 -4.81 1.25
CA LEU A 155 10.21 -4.44 0.40
C LEU A 155 10.93 -3.19 0.94
N CYS A 156 10.19 -2.14 1.29
CA CYS A 156 10.74 -0.88 1.85
C CYS A 156 11.48 -1.10 3.17
N THR A 157 11.03 -2.05 3.99
CA THR A 157 11.56 -2.24 5.34
C THR A 157 12.52 -3.41 5.48
N SER A 158 12.84 -4.11 4.38
CA SER A 158 13.75 -5.26 4.36
C SER A 158 15.09 -5.03 5.07
N TYR A 159 15.79 -3.93 4.76
CA TYR A 159 17.02 -3.58 5.49
C TYR A 159 16.75 -2.85 6.81
N MET A 160 15.58 -2.23 7.00
CA MET A 160 15.20 -1.59 8.27
C MET A 160 14.91 -2.63 9.36
N PHE A 161 14.55 -3.86 9.01
CA PHE A 161 14.36 -4.95 9.98
C PHE A 161 15.61 -5.29 10.78
N LEU A 162 16.78 -5.07 10.19
CA LEU A 162 18.07 -5.27 10.83
C LEU A 162 18.24 -4.37 12.07
N LEU A 163 17.74 -3.13 11.99
CA LEU A 163 17.74 -2.20 13.13
C LEU A 163 16.83 -2.66 14.28
N ILE A 164 15.82 -3.48 14.01
CA ILE A 164 14.89 -3.95 15.05
C ILE A 164 15.65 -4.78 16.09
N GLN A 165 16.69 -5.52 15.68
CA GLN A 165 17.55 -6.30 16.59
C GLN A 165 18.36 -5.41 17.55
N VAL A 166 18.74 -4.21 17.08
CA VAL A 166 19.50 -3.23 17.88
C VAL A 166 18.59 -2.33 18.71
N MET A 167 17.30 -2.24 18.35
CA MET A 167 16.34 -1.33 18.96
C MET A 167 16.06 -1.67 20.43
N THR A 168 16.16 -0.66 21.29
CA THR A 168 16.01 -0.82 22.75
C THR A 168 14.57 -1.09 23.19
N SER A 169 13.56 -0.70 22.40
CA SER A 169 12.16 -0.87 22.77
C SER A 169 11.23 -1.01 21.55
N SER A 170 11.20 -2.19 20.95
CA SER A 170 10.27 -2.55 19.87
C SER A 170 8.81 -2.34 20.26
N ARG A 171 8.46 -2.62 21.52
CA ARG A 171 7.11 -2.41 22.07
C ARG A 171 6.61 -0.97 21.90
N LYS A 172 7.46 0.04 22.16
CA LYS A 172 7.05 1.46 22.02
C LYS A 172 6.72 1.81 20.57
N VAL A 173 7.52 1.31 19.62
CA VAL A 173 7.27 1.53 18.19
C VAL A 173 6.00 0.84 17.74
N ILE A 174 5.78 -0.41 18.16
CA ILE A 174 4.53 -1.14 17.86
C ILE A 174 3.32 -0.39 18.43
N MET A 175 3.37 0.06 19.69
CA MET A 175 2.27 0.83 20.30
C MET A 175 2.00 2.14 19.57
N CYS A 176 3.04 2.84 19.11
CA CYS A 176 2.91 4.04 18.29
C CYS A 176 2.21 3.73 16.96
N LEU A 177 2.62 2.67 16.26
CA LEU A 177 1.99 2.25 15.01
C LEU A 177 0.54 1.82 15.20
N LEU A 178 0.24 1.05 16.26
CA LEU A 178 -1.13 0.66 16.59
C LEU A 178 -2.00 1.86 16.95
N PHE A 179 -1.44 2.87 17.62
CA PHE A 179 -2.14 4.13 17.88
C PHE A 179 -2.46 4.89 16.57
N ILE A 180 -1.54 4.91 15.60
CA ILE A 180 -1.80 5.49 14.27
C ILE A 180 -2.91 4.71 13.54
N VAL A 181 -2.87 3.37 13.59
CA VAL A 181 -3.93 2.52 13.00
C VAL A 181 -5.27 2.80 13.67
N PHE A 182 -5.31 2.86 15.00
CA PHE A 182 -6.52 3.14 15.75
C PHE A 182 -7.10 4.52 15.40
N THR A 183 -6.26 5.56 15.42
CA THR A 183 -6.70 6.93 15.09
C THR A 183 -7.20 7.03 13.65
N THR A 184 -6.55 6.38 12.69
CA THR A 184 -6.99 6.37 11.29
C THR A 184 -8.30 5.61 11.08
N VAL A 185 -8.49 4.47 11.76
CA VAL A 185 -9.77 3.74 11.75
C VAL A 185 -10.89 4.57 12.38
N SER A 186 -10.64 5.21 13.54
CA SER A 186 -11.61 6.10 14.17
C SER A 186 -11.97 7.28 13.27
N LEU A 187 -10.98 7.91 12.63
CA LEU A 187 -11.19 9.01 11.70
C LEU A 187 -12.07 8.58 10.52
N VAL A 188 -11.77 7.45 9.89
CA VAL A 188 -12.55 6.91 8.77
C VAL A 188 -13.97 6.54 9.17
N SER A 189 -14.17 6.05 10.39
CA SER A 189 -15.49 5.56 10.85
C SER A 189 -16.38 6.68 11.39
N LEU A 190 -15.80 7.69 12.04
CA LEU A 190 -16.53 8.75 12.74
C LEU A 190 -16.66 10.05 11.93
N THR A 191 -15.92 10.17 10.82
CA THR A 191 -15.92 11.38 9.99
C THR A 191 -16.25 11.07 8.53
N PRO A 192 -16.74 12.06 7.76
CA PRO A 192 -17.00 11.88 6.32
C PRO A 192 -15.71 11.66 5.50
N LEU A 193 -14.52 11.71 6.11
CA LEU A 193 -13.26 11.46 5.42
C LEU A 193 -13.17 10.03 4.87
N GLY A 194 -13.85 9.08 5.52
CA GLY A 194 -13.97 7.70 5.05
C GLY A 194 -14.92 7.51 3.87
N PHE A 195 -15.69 8.55 3.50
CA PHE A 195 -16.66 8.47 2.42
C PHE A 195 -15.94 8.54 1.06
N PRO A 196 -16.09 7.51 0.21
CA PRO A 196 -15.28 7.38 -1.00
C PRO A 196 -15.67 8.34 -2.13
N TYR A 197 -16.87 8.94 -2.10
CA TYR A 197 -17.34 9.80 -3.18
C TYR A 197 -17.29 11.28 -2.81
N SER A 198 -17.15 12.12 -3.82
CA SER A 198 -17.17 13.56 -3.66
C SER A 198 -17.72 14.23 -4.93
N GLY A 199 -18.60 15.21 -4.71
CA GLY A 199 -19.06 16.13 -5.76
C GLY A 199 -18.27 17.44 -5.78
N ASP A 200 -17.11 17.47 -5.14
CA ASP A 200 -16.22 18.64 -5.15
C ASP A 200 -15.63 18.84 -6.55
N GLU A 201 -15.63 20.07 -7.04
CA GLU A 201 -15.17 20.40 -8.39
C GLU A 201 -13.65 20.26 -8.52
N GLU A 202 -12.91 20.51 -7.43
CA GLU A 202 -11.44 20.42 -7.40
C GLU A 202 -10.93 18.99 -7.30
N SER A 203 -11.72 18.06 -6.76
CA SER A 203 -11.35 16.64 -6.59
C SER A 203 -12.57 15.72 -6.76
N PRO A 204 -13.08 15.59 -7.99
CA PRO A 204 -14.30 14.84 -8.25
C PRO A 204 -14.08 13.34 -8.10
N ALA A 205 -14.85 12.72 -7.22
CA ALA A 205 -14.95 11.26 -7.08
C ALA A 205 -16.42 10.84 -7.23
N PRO A 206 -17.02 10.98 -8.43
CA PRO A 206 -18.46 10.84 -8.59
C PRO A 206 -18.91 9.37 -8.64
N MET A 207 -20.06 9.09 -8.05
CA MET A 207 -20.85 7.90 -8.36
C MET A 207 -21.65 8.15 -9.64
N ARG A 208 -21.65 7.19 -10.58
CA ARG A 208 -22.28 7.37 -11.89
C ARG A 208 -23.69 6.80 -11.91
N LEU A 209 -24.65 7.68 -12.17
CA LEU A 209 -26.06 7.39 -12.31
C LEU A 209 -26.55 8.02 -13.62
N TYR A 210 -27.14 7.22 -14.50
CA TYR A 210 -27.65 7.68 -15.79
C TYR A 210 -29.16 7.54 -15.81
N HIS A 211 -29.88 8.62 -16.12
CA HIS A 211 -31.28 8.50 -16.49
C HIS A 211 -31.35 7.95 -17.92
N THR A 212 -32.14 6.90 -18.12
CA THR A 212 -32.29 6.22 -19.41
C THR A 212 -33.77 6.09 -19.73
N GLU A 213 -34.12 6.42 -20.97
CA GLU A 213 -35.47 6.31 -21.50
C GLU A 213 -35.41 5.36 -22.70
N ARG A 214 -36.33 4.40 -22.78
CA ARG A 214 -36.42 3.45 -23.88
C ARG A 214 -37.79 3.53 -24.53
N THR A 215 -37.77 3.74 -25.84
CA THR A 215 -38.93 3.77 -26.71
C THR A 215 -38.90 2.53 -27.59
N PHE A 216 -39.92 1.67 -27.49
CA PHE A 216 -40.05 0.47 -28.30
C PHE A 216 -40.94 0.76 -29.50
N TYR A 217 -40.47 0.50 -30.71
CA TYR A 217 -41.23 0.71 -31.94
C TYR A 217 -41.68 -0.63 -32.55
N ASN A 218 -42.86 -0.65 -33.15
CA ASN A 218 -43.32 -1.77 -33.98
C ASN A 218 -42.69 -1.72 -35.38
N GLN A 219 -42.83 -2.80 -36.15
CA GLN A 219 -42.38 -2.87 -37.56
C GLN A 219 -42.97 -1.74 -38.44
N ASN A 220 -44.13 -1.21 -38.06
CA ASN A 220 -44.81 -0.12 -38.77
C ASN A 220 -44.35 1.28 -38.33
N GLY A 221 -43.34 1.39 -37.45
CA GLY A 221 -42.84 2.66 -36.92
C GLY A 221 -43.70 3.30 -35.82
N SER A 222 -44.82 2.69 -35.43
CA SER A 222 -45.64 3.14 -34.29
C SER A 222 -45.00 2.76 -32.95
N ILE A 223 -45.13 3.62 -31.94
CA ILE A 223 -44.66 3.35 -30.58
C ILE A 223 -45.50 2.22 -29.95
N LYS A 224 -44.82 1.17 -29.48
CA LYS A 224 -45.39 0.00 -28.81
C LYS A 224 -45.44 0.18 -27.29
N SER A 225 -44.36 0.70 -26.71
CA SER A 225 -44.23 0.96 -25.28
C SER A 225 -43.11 1.96 -25.03
N GLU A 226 -43.21 2.69 -23.94
CA GLU A 226 -42.19 3.62 -23.46
C GLU A 226 -41.91 3.30 -21.99
N ASP A 227 -40.65 3.26 -21.61
CA ASP A 227 -40.23 3.18 -20.23
C ASP A 227 -39.06 4.13 -19.93
N SER A 228 -38.93 4.48 -18.66
CA SER A 228 -37.80 5.26 -18.16
C SER A 228 -37.32 4.67 -16.85
N GLY A 229 -36.03 4.83 -16.59
CA GLY A 229 -35.40 4.29 -15.40
C GLY A 229 -34.00 4.85 -15.19
N TYR A 230 -33.38 4.44 -14.08
CA TYR A 230 -31.99 4.76 -13.80
C TYR A 230 -31.10 3.58 -14.14
N TRP A 231 -30.16 3.80 -15.05
CA TRP A 231 -29.06 2.90 -15.27
C TRP A 231 -27.91 3.23 -14.32
N ILE A 232 -27.73 2.35 -13.35
CA ILE A 232 -26.70 2.48 -12.32
C ILE A 232 -25.57 1.55 -12.69
N VAL A 233 -24.39 2.11 -12.92
CA VAL A 233 -23.20 1.32 -13.23
C VAL A 233 -22.42 1.10 -11.94
N PRO A 234 -22.44 -0.11 -11.35
CA PRO A 234 -21.69 -0.39 -10.13
C PRO A 234 -20.20 -0.52 -10.46
N LEU A 235 -19.52 0.62 -10.56
CA LEU A 235 -18.07 0.68 -10.81
C LEU A 235 -17.25 0.31 -9.58
N ASP A 236 -17.87 0.27 -8.40
CA ASP A 236 -17.21 -0.07 -7.14
C ASP A 236 -17.87 -1.28 -6.44
N TYR A 237 -17.16 -1.78 -5.44
CA TYR A 237 -17.57 -2.92 -4.61
C TYR A 237 -18.85 -2.70 -3.80
N ASN A 238 -19.12 -1.46 -3.38
CA ASN A 238 -20.32 -1.15 -2.62
C ASN A 238 -21.56 -1.17 -3.52
N GLY A 239 -21.38 -0.91 -4.82
CA GLY A 239 -22.41 -0.97 -5.84
C GLY A 239 -23.61 -0.07 -5.52
N PRO A 240 -24.82 -0.42 -5.96
CA PRO A 240 -26.03 0.37 -5.66
C PRO A 240 -26.49 0.25 -4.21
N LYS A 241 -25.86 -0.60 -3.37
CA LYS A 241 -26.28 -0.82 -1.97
C LYS A 241 -26.26 0.47 -1.18
N LEU A 242 -25.28 1.33 -1.45
CA LEU A 242 -25.13 2.62 -0.79
C LEU A 242 -26.22 3.62 -1.21
N LEU A 243 -26.76 3.52 -2.42
CA LEU A 243 -27.82 4.42 -2.87
C LEU A 243 -29.11 4.25 -2.07
N GLY A 244 -29.43 3.02 -1.64
CA GLY A 244 -30.60 2.75 -0.81
C GLY A 244 -30.56 3.41 0.57
N THR A 245 -29.39 3.77 1.09
CA THR A 245 -29.25 4.50 2.36
C THR A 245 -29.42 6.01 2.20
N PHE A 246 -29.15 6.57 1.02
CA PHE A 246 -29.19 8.02 0.78
C PHE A 246 -30.40 8.48 -0.04
N ILE A 247 -30.99 7.60 -0.83
CA ILE A 247 -32.12 7.91 -1.72
C ILE A 247 -33.28 6.99 -1.35
N ASP A 248 -34.29 7.52 -0.68
CA ASP A 248 -35.46 6.73 -0.26
C ASP A 248 -36.21 6.11 -1.45
N GLN A 249 -36.22 6.79 -2.59
CA GLN A 249 -36.83 6.30 -3.84
C GLN A 249 -36.17 5.01 -4.35
N MET A 250 -34.91 4.74 -3.97
CA MET A 250 -34.18 3.53 -4.35
C MET A 250 -34.63 2.28 -3.58
N LYS A 251 -35.25 2.43 -2.41
CA LYS A 251 -35.69 1.28 -1.57
C LYS A 251 -36.79 0.44 -2.22
N GLY A 252 -37.55 1.01 -3.16
CA GLY A 252 -38.63 0.33 -3.90
C GLY A 252 -38.26 -0.08 -5.33
N VAL A 253 -37.03 0.19 -5.78
CA VAL A 253 -36.61 -0.09 -7.16
C VAL A 253 -36.44 -1.60 -7.35
N LYS A 254 -37.13 -2.14 -8.36
CA LYS A 254 -36.94 -3.53 -8.77
C LYS A 254 -35.83 -3.60 -9.82
N PRO A 255 -34.88 -4.54 -9.71
CA PRO A 255 -33.93 -4.77 -10.80
C PRO A 255 -34.71 -5.18 -12.05
N ILE A 256 -34.40 -4.54 -13.17
CA ILE A 256 -34.92 -4.93 -14.48
C ILE A 256 -34.01 -6.08 -14.94
N ASP A 257 -34.57 -7.28 -15.04
CA ASP A 257 -33.82 -8.45 -15.50
C ASP A 257 -33.44 -8.23 -16.98
N CYS A 258 -32.14 -8.20 -17.26
CA CYS A 258 -31.62 -8.04 -18.61
C CYS A 258 -31.56 -9.36 -19.39
N ASP A 259 -32.12 -10.45 -18.83
CA ASP A 259 -32.16 -11.78 -19.44
C ASP A 259 -33.10 -11.92 -20.66
N MET A 260 -33.67 -10.81 -21.14
CA MET A 260 -34.56 -10.78 -22.32
C MET A 260 -33.85 -10.36 -23.62
N LEU A 261 -32.67 -10.93 -23.86
CA LEU A 261 -32.03 -11.01 -25.18
C LEU A 261 -31.75 -12.48 -25.51
N ASN A 262 -32.81 -13.28 -25.64
CA ASN A 262 -32.81 -14.56 -26.35
C ASN A 262 -33.89 -14.52 -27.43
#